data_AF-A0A255RFM5-F1
#
_entry.id   AF-A0A255RFM5-F1
#
_cell.length_a   1.000
_cell.length_b   1.000
_cell.length_c   1.000
_cell.angle_alpha   90.00
_cell.angle_beta   90.00
_cell.angle_gamma   90.00
#
_symmetry.space_group_name_H-M   'P 1'
#
loop_
_entity.id
_entity.type
_entity.pdbx_description
1 polymer ?
#
loop_
_entity_poly.entity_id
_entity_poly.type
_entity_poly.pdbx_seq_one_letter_code
_entity_poly.pdbx_strand_id
1 'polypeptide(L)'
;MEWFEEAIVKSCCFQLVGNTAVVGCHGNFDKSYGLIMNIDNFKEREQELQEARKLAEEATLKESFLANMSHEIRTPLNAIVGFSDLLAMPGNDYTEDDKKLFIDTIHTNNELLLKLVNDILDVSRIESGHMEFVIKPYSVKEMMDKIYQTFLVQIPRHLEFRYASDYDVMVNVDEGRLRQVITNFITNAVKFYSRRRHHYGMGSE
;
A
#
# COMPACT_ATOMS: atom_id res chain seq x y z
N MET A 1 -5.94 -40.25 -28.98
CA MET A 1 -6.73 -39.01 -29.14
C MET A 1 -6.02 -37.80 -28.52
N GLU A 2 -5.33 -37.92 -27.39
CA GLU A 2 -4.60 -36.81 -26.74
C GLU A 2 -3.51 -36.14 -27.63
N TRP A 3 -2.85 -36.89 -28.50
CA TRP A 3 -1.75 -36.36 -29.35
C TRP A 3 -2.20 -35.37 -30.44
N PHE A 4 -3.47 -35.41 -30.87
CA PHE A 4 -3.97 -34.52 -31.93
C PHE A 4 -4.46 -33.17 -31.36
N GLU A 5 -4.95 -33.15 -30.12
CA GLU A 5 -5.27 -31.91 -29.40
C GLU A 5 -3.99 -31.12 -29.08
N GLU A 6 -2.91 -31.77 -28.66
CA GLU A 6 -1.64 -31.07 -28.39
C GLU A 6 -0.98 -30.45 -29.63
N ALA A 7 -1.19 -31.00 -30.83
CA ALA A 7 -0.52 -30.53 -32.05
C ALA A 7 -1.21 -29.30 -32.67
N ILE A 8 -2.54 -29.18 -32.56
CA ILE A 8 -3.30 -28.05 -33.11
C ILE A 8 -3.35 -26.89 -32.11
N VAL A 9 -3.38 -27.16 -30.80
CA VAL A 9 -3.44 -26.14 -29.74
C VAL A 9 -2.11 -25.39 -29.56
N LYS A 10 -0.98 -25.91 -30.06
CA LYS A 10 0.33 -25.24 -29.97
C LYS A 10 0.59 -24.18 -31.03
N SER A 11 -0.29 -24.05 -32.04
CA SER A 11 -0.23 -22.91 -32.96
C SER A 11 -1.19 -21.83 -32.45
N CYS A 12 -0.63 -20.77 -31.87
CA CYS A 12 -1.31 -19.74 -31.06
C CYS A 12 -2.57 -19.11 -31.71
N CYS A 13 -2.75 -19.28 -33.02
CA CYS A 13 -3.73 -18.57 -33.86
C CYS A 13 -5.03 -19.34 -34.14
N PHE A 14 -5.08 -20.64 -33.81
CA PHE A 14 -6.18 -21.51 -34.23
C PHE A 14 -6.79 -22.32 -33.07
N GLN A 15 -8.11 -22.33 -32.97
CA GLN A 15 -8.85 -23.08 -31.96
C GLN A 15 -9.78 -24.12 -32.60
N LEU A 16 -9.75 -25.35 -32.08
CA LEU A 16 -10.67 -26.42 -32.46
C LEU A 16 -12.04 -26.16 -31.80
N VAL A 17 -13.09 -25.96 -32.58
CA VAL A 17 -14.44 -25.63 -32.08
C VAL A 17 -15.39 -26.82 -32.14
N GLY A 18 -15.05 -27.85 -32.93
CA GLY A 18 -15.78 -29.09 -32.97
C GLY A 18 -14.95 -30.22 -33.55
N ASN A 19 -15.15 -31.42 -33.03
CA ASN A 19 -14.55 -32.65 -33.54
C ASN A 19 -15.62 -33.75 -33.57
N THR A 20 -15.70 -34.45 -34.70
CA THR A 20 -16.55 -35.63 -34.85
C THR A 20 -15.68 -36.81 -35.26
N ALA A 21 -15.71 -37.87 -34.46
CA ALA A 21 -15.12 -39.16 -34.80
C ALA A 21 -16.13 -40.02 -35.58
N VAL A 22 -15.66 -40.66 -36.65
CA VAL A 22 -16.40 -41.64 -37.44
C VAL A 22 -15.87 -43.03 -37.08
N VAL A 23 -16.78 -43.89 -36.62
CA VAL A 23 -16.49 -45.26 -36.22
C VAL A 23 -17.12 -46.21 -37.24
N GLY A 24 -16.33 -47.19 -37.71
CA GLY A 24 -16.79 -48.19 -38.67
C GLY A 24 -17.77 -49.19 -38.06
N CYS A 25 -18.43 -49.98 -38.92
CA CYS A 25 -19.50 -50.92 -38.56
C CYS A 25 -19.10 -51.99 -37.51
N HIS A 26 -17.80 -52.20 -37.32
CA HIS A 26 -17.21 -53.17 -36.38
C HIS A 26 -16.69 -52.52 -35.09
N GLY A 27 -17.02 -51.25 -34.83
CA GLY A 27 -16.57 -50.51 -33.64
C GLY A 27 -15.13 -49.98 -33.72
N ASN A 28 -14.43 -50.19 -34.83
CA ASN A 28 -13.09 -49.67 -35.03
C ASN A 28 -13.12 -48.21 -35.47
N PHE A 29 -12.21 -47.40 -34.93
CA PHE A 29 -11.99 -46.01 -35.36
C PHE A 29 -11.60 -45.97 -36.84
N ASP A 30 -12.28 -45.13 -37.62
CA ASP A 30 -11.98 -44.93 -39.04
C ASP A 30 -11.31 -43.58 -39.26
N LYS A 31 -12.03 -42.47 -39.01
CA LYS A 31 -11.54 -41.10 -39.27
C LYS A 31 -12.10 -40.10 -38.26
N SER A 32 -11.50 -38.92 -38.21
CA SER A 32 -12.01 -37.78 -37.45
C SER A 32 -12.00 -36.54 -38.33
N TYR A 33 -13.03 -35.71 -38.18
CA TYR A 33 -13.17 -34.41 -38.83
C TYR A 33 -13.22 -33.32 -37.76
N GLY A 34 -12.43 -32.27 -37.94
CA GLY A 34 -12.39 -31.12 -37.02
C GLY A 34 -12.73 -29.82 -37.74
N LEU A 35 -13.36 -28.89 -37.01
CA LEU A 35 -13.55 -27.51 -37.43
C LEU A 35 -12.62 -26.60 -36.64
N ILE A 36 -11.74 -25.90 -37.34
CA ILE A 36 -10.74 -25.02 -36.77
C ILE A 36 -11.10 -23.57 -37.14
N MET A 37 -11.11 -22.69 -36.15
CA MET A 37 -11.37 -21.26 -36.34
C MET A 37 -10.08 -20.48 -36.06
N ASN A 38 -9.77 -19.50 -36.93
CA ASN A 38 -8.75 -18.50 -36.63
C ASN A 38 -9.31 -17.52 -35.60
N ILE A 39 -8.59 -17.31 -34.50
CA ILE A 39 -9.02 -16.46 -33.38
C ILE A 39 -8.05 -15.29 -33.11
N ASP A 40 -7.17 -14.95 -34.05
CA ASP A 40 -6.16 -13.90 -33.88
C ASP A 40 -6.80 -12.56 -33.50
N ASN A 41 -7.79 -12.14 -34.30
CA ASN A 41 -8.51 -10.88 -34.08
C ASN A 41 -9.24 -10.84 -32.73
N PHE A 42 -9.72 -11.99 -32.25
CA PHE A 42 -10.36 -12.07 -30.94
C PHE A 42 -9.36 -11.86 -29.81
N LYS A 43 -8.18 -12.51 -29.89
CA LYS A 43 -7.10 -12.36 -28.91
C LYS A 43 -6.50 -10.97 -28.90
N GLU A 44 -6.27 -10.38 -30.07
CA GLU A 44 -5.77 -9.00 -30.20
C GLU A 44 -6.74 -8.01 -29.54
N ARG A 45 -8.04 -8.11 -29.83
CA ARG A 45 -9.05 -7.27 -29.17
C ARG A 45 -9.14 -7.52 -27.68
N GLU A 46 -9.05 -8.78 -27.25
CA GLU A 46 -9.06 -9.10 -25.82
C GLU A 46 -7.86 -8.47 -25.11
N GLN A 47 -6.68 -8.54 -25.71
CA GLN A 47 -5.47 -7.90 -25.17
C GLN A 47 -5.58 -6.37 -25.18
N GLU A 48 -6.03 -5.77 -26.28
CA GLU A 48 -6.28 -4.32 -26.36
C GLU A 48 -7.29 -3.86 -25.30
N LEU A 49 -8.37 -4.62 -25.09
CA LEU A 49 -9.36 -4.34 -24.05
C LEU A 49 -8.76 -4.48 -22.65
N GLN A 50 -7.93 -5.49 -22.41
CA GLN A 50 -7.25 -5.69 -21.12
C GLN A 50 -6.26 -4.55 -20.84
N GLU A 51 -5.48 -4.13 -21.83
CA GLU A 51 -4.54 -3.01 -21.71
C GLU A 51 -5.27 -1.68 -21.48
N ALA A 52 -6.31 -1.41 -22.27
CA ALA A 52 -7.14 -0.21 -22.11
C ALA A 52 -7.83 -0.18 -20.74
N ARG A 53 -8.34 -1.33 -20.27
CA ARG A 53 -8.92 -1.45 -18.94
C ARG A 53 -7.89 -1.20 -17.84
N LYS A 54 -6.70 -1.79 -17.94
CA LYS A 54 -5.62 -1.59 -16.98
C LYS A 54 -5.20 -0.11 -16.91
N LEU A 55 -5.08 0.56 -18.06
CA LEU A 55 -4.79 1.98 -18.12
C LEU A 55 -5.88 2.83 -17.44
N ALA A 56 -7.15 2.50 -17.65
CA ALA A 56 -8.26 3.18 -17.00
C ALA A 56 -8.28 2.92 -15.48
N GLU A 57 -8.00 1.70 -15.03
CA GLU A 57 -7.86 1.35 -13.61
C GLU A 57 -6.70 2.13 -12.96
N GLU A 58 -5.53 2.21 -13.60
CA GLU A 58 -4.39 3.01 -13.13
C GLU A 58 -4.72 4.50 -13.04
N ALA A 59 -5.40 5.05 -14.05
CA ALA A 59 -5.82 6.46 -14.05
C ALA A 59 -6.81 6.78 -12.92
N THR A 60 -7.83 5.93 -12.72
CA THR A 60 -8.81 6.12 -11.64
C THR A 60 -8.19 6.00 -10.26
N LEU A 61 -7.25 5.07 -10.07
CA LEU A 61 -6.47 4.96 -8.82
C LEU A 61 -5.67 6.23 -8.56
N LYS A 62 -5.03 6.79 -9.59
CA LYS A 62 -4.23 8.02 -9.48
C LYS A 62 -5.09 9.24 -9.15
N GLU A 63 -6.26 9.38 -9.77
CA GLU A 63 -7.21 10.43 -9.44
C GLU A 63 -7.71 10.32 -8.00
N SER A 64 -8.08 9.11 -7.57
CA SER A 64 -8.51 8.84 -6.19
C SER A 64 -7.39 9.17 -5.20
N PHE A 65 -6.15 8.77 -5.51
CA PHE A 65 -4.98 9.09 -4.69
C PHE A 65 -4.81 10.61 -4.53
N LEU A 66 -4.81 11.37 -5.63
CA LEU A 66 -4.65 12.83 -5.58
C LEU A 66 -5.80 13.54 -4.84
N ALA A 67 -7.04 13.07 -5.02
CA ALA A 67 -8.20 13.59 -4.31
C ALA A 67 -8.07 13.33 -2.79
N ASN A 68 -7.71 12.11 -2.40
CA ASN A 68 -7.52 11.74 -0.99
C ASN A 68 -6.38 12.55 -0.36
N MET A 69 -5.23 12.67 -1.02
CA MET A 69 -4.11 13.49 -0.54
C MET A 69 -4.50 14.96 -0.38
N SER A 70 -5.26 15.51 -1.32
CA SER A 70 -5.75 16.89 -1.22
C SER A 70 -6.63 17.10 0.01
N HIS A 71 -7.49 16.14 0.33
CA HIS A 71 -8.32 16.16 1.54
C HIS A 71 -7.50 16.00 2.83
N GLU A 72 -6.52 15.08 2.83
CA GLU A 72 -5.64 14.84 3.96
C GLU A 72 -4.69 16.02 4.23
N ILE A 73 -4.32 16.81 3.22
CA ILE A 73 -3.56 18.06 3.38
C ILE A 73 -4.44 19.18 3.93
N ARG A 74 -5.66 19.32 3.41
CA ARG A 74 -6.56 20.44 3.78
C ARG A 74 -6.94 20.42 5.25
N THR A 75 -7.15 19.24 5.82
CA THR A 75 -7.57 19.08 7.22
C THR A 75 -6.56 19.66 8.23
N PRO A 76 -5.28 19.23 8.26
CA PRO A 76 -4.28 19.79 9.18
C PRO A 76 -3.97 21.26 8.86
N LEU A 77 -3.97 21.66 7.59
CA LEU A 77 -3.77 23.06 7.20
C LEU A 77 -4.87 23.97 7.77
N ASN A 78 -6.13 23.57 7.63
CA ASN A 78 -7.26 24.33 8.17
C ASN A 78 -7.22 24.40 9.70
N ALA A 79 -6.79 23.33 10.37
CA ALA A 79 -6.58 23.36 11.81
C ALA A 79 -5.48 24.36 12.19
N ILE A 80 -4.32 24.34 11.51
CA ILE A 80 -3.22 25.29 11.76
C ILE A 80 -3.69 26.73 11.59
N VAL A 81 -4.36 27.04 10.48
CA VAL A 81 -4.87 28.40 10.21
C VAL A 81 -5.90 28.79 11.26
N GLY A 82 -6.89 27.94 11.55
CA GLY A 82 -7.94 28.24 12.51
C GLY A 82 -7.40 28.50 13.92
N PHE A 83 -6.50 27.65 14.44
CA PHE A 83 -5.90 27.87 15.75
C PHE A 83 -4.95 29.09 15.78
N SER A 84 -4.27 29.37 14.67
CA SER A 84 -3.45 30.59 14.55
C SER A 84 -4.31 31.86 14.56
N ASP A 85 -5.45 31.84 13.88
CA ASP A 85 -6.41 32.96 13.84
C ASP A 85 -7.03 33.20 15.23
N LEU A 86 -7.37 32.14 15.96
CA LEU A 86 -7.86 32.24 17.34
C LEU A 86 -6.80 32.89 18.26
N LEU A 87 -5.54 32.49 18.14
CA LEU A 87 -4.43 33.07 18.89
C LEU A 87 -4.20 34.55 18.55
N ALA A 88 -4.35 34.92 17.28
CA ALA A 88 -4.15 36.28 16.78
C ALA A 88 -5.32 37.23 17.08
N MET A 89 -6.48 36.71 17.49
CA MET A 89 -7.69 37.50 17.71
C MET A 89 -7.52 38.47 18.90
N PRO A 90 -7.62 39.80 18.68
CA PRO A 90 -7.42 40.77 19.75
C PRO A 90 -8.56 40.72 20.77
N GLY A 91 -8.24 40.86 22.06
CA GLY A 91 -9.22 40.86 23.14
C GLY A 91 -9.77 39.48 23.48
N ASN A 92 -9.04 38.41 23.13
CA ASN A 92 -9.39 37.07 23.56
C ASN A 92 -9.13 36.87 25.08
N ASP A 93 -10.03 36.16 25.75
CA ASP A 93 -9.96 35.89 27.20
C ASP A 93 -9.45 34.46 27.46
N TYR A 94 -8.59 33.96 26.56
CA TYR A 94 -8.04 32.62 26.64
C TYR A 94 -7.02 32.51 27.78
N THR A 95 -7.15 31.43 28.56
CA THR A 95 -6.17 31.12 29.60
C THR A 95 -4.82 30.73 28.97
N GLU A 96 -3.75 30.75 29.75
CA GLU A 96 -2.44 30.27 29.27
C GLU A 96 -2.49 28.78 28.88
N ASP A 97 -3.33 27.98 29.55
CA ASP A 97 -3.53 26.58 29.20
C ASP A 97 -4.24 26.42 27.84
N ASP A 98 -5.23 27.26 27.54
CA ASP A 98 -5.91 27.26 26.23
C ASP A 98 -4.93 27.63 25.10
N LYS A 99 -4.10 28.66 25.30
CA LYS A 99 -3.09 29.07 24.32
C LYS A 99 -2.08 27.97 24.08
N LYS A 100 -1.64 27.30 25.14
CA LYS A 100 -0.73 26.15 25.05
C LYS A 100 -1.35 25.01 24.25
N LEU A 101 -2.62 24.68 24.50
CA LEU A 101 -3.34 23.67 23.74
C LEU A 101 -3.41 24.01 22.24
N PHE A 102 -3.68 25.28 21.89
CA PHE A 102 -3.70 25.73 20.50
C PHE A 102 -2.33 25.60 19.84
N ILE A 103 -1.27 26.02 20.52
CA ILE A 103 0.13 25.89 20.03
C ILE A 103 0.50 24.41 19.84
N ASP A 104 0.22 23.55 20.81
CA ASP A 104 0.49 22.11 20.72
C ASP A 104 -0.28 21.47 19.55
N THR A 105 -1.53 21.91 19.33
CA THR A 105 -2.35 21.45 18.21
C THR A 105 -1.78 21.90 16.87
N ILE A 106 -1.32 23.15 16.75
CA ILE A 106 -0.63 23.66 15.56
C ILE A 106 0.63 22.83 15.28
N HIS A 107 1.46 22.59 16.30
CA HIS A 107 2.69 21.80 16.16
C HIS A 107 2.41 20.39 15.66
N THR A 108 1.45 19.71 16.28
CA THR A 108 1.04 18.35 15.90
C THR A 108 0.53 18.28 14.46
N ASN A 109 -0.28 19.25 14.02
CA ASN A 109 -0.79 19.29 12.65
C ASN A 109 0.33 19.62 11.64
N ASN A 110 1.32 20.42 12.03
CA ASN A 110 2.47 20.72 11.17
C ASN A 110 3.35 19.48 10.96
N GLU A 111 3.63 18.72 12.02
CA GLU A 111 4.35 17.44 11.91
C GLU A 111 3.60 16.44 11.02
N LEU A 112 2.27 16.36 11.17
CA LEU A 112 1.43 15.53 10.32
C LEU A 112 1.52 15.94 8.85
N LEU A 113 1.45 17.26 8.57
CA LEU A 113 1.53 17.78 7.22
C LEU A 113 2.89 17.50 6.58
N LEU A 114 3.99 17.70 7.31
CA LEU A 114 5.34 17.37 6.84
C LEU A 114 5.47 15.88 6.51
N LYS A 115 4.89 15.01 7.36
CA LYS A 115 4.85 13.57 7.08
C LYS A 115 4.09 13.27 5.79
N LEU A 116 2.90 13.82 5.61
CA LEU A 116 2.09 13.63 4.39
C LEU A 116 2.82 14.08 3.12
N VAL A 117 3.47 15.24 3.17
CA VAL A 117 4.27 15.75 2.03
C VAL A 117 5.41 14.80 1.69
N ASN A 118 6.14 14.31 2.69
CA ASN A 118 7.22 13.34 2.47
C ASN A 118 6.69 12.02 1.89
N ASP A 119 5.56 11.52 2.38
CA ASP A 119 4.93 10.30 1.88
C ASP A 119 4.52 10.46 0.39
N ILE A 120 3.98 11.63 -0.01
CA ILE A 120 3.64 11.93 -1.42
C ILE A 120 4.89 12.00 -2.31
N LEU A 121 5.97 12.63 -1.82
CA LEU A 121 7.24 12.73 -2.55
C LEU A 121 7.87 11.35 -2.73
N ASP A 122 7.80 10.49 -1.72
CA ASP A 122 8.27 9.11 -1.80
C ASP A 122 7.49 8.31 -2.84
N VAL A 123 6.15 8.37 -2.83
CA VAL A 123 5.31 7.71 -3.86
C VAL A 123 5.66 8.21 -5.26
N SER A 124 5.84 9.52 -5.43
CA SER A 124 6.21 10.12 -6.72
C SER A 124 7.56 9.62 -7.25
N ARG A 125 8.54 9.40 -6.35
CA ARG A 125 9.85 8.82 -6.71
C ARG A 125 9.75 7.33 -7.07
N ILE A 126 8.85 6.58 -6.41
CA ILE A 126 8.57 5.18 -6.75
C ILE A 126 7.95 5.09 -8.14
N GLU A 127 6.89 5.86 -8.42
CA GLU A 127 6.19 5.82 -9.71
C GLU A 127 7.08 6.22 -10.88
N SER A 128 7.97 7.19 -10.67
CA SER A 128 8.90 7.63 -11.70
C SER A 128 10.11 6.71 -11.87
N GLY A 129 10.29 5.69 -11.02
CA GLY A 129 11.47 4.82 -11.04
C GLY A 129 12.77 5.52 -10.62
N HIS A 130 12.70 6.72 -10.03
CA HIS A 130 13.87 7.50 -9.58
C HIS A 130 14.24 7.24 -8.12
N MET A 131 13.68 6.19 -7.50
CA MET A 131 14.05 5.81 -6.14
C MET A 131 15.39 5.08 -6.13
N GLU A 132 16.43 5.76 -5.66
CA GLU A 132 17.74 5.15 -5.42
C GLU A 132 17.77 4.50 -4.03
N PHE A 133 18.25 3.26 -3.97
CA PHE A 133 18.43 2.51 -2.72
C PHE A 133 19.91 2.39 -2.37
N VAL A 134 20.25 2.67 -1.11
CA VAL A 134 21.62 2.52 -0.61
C VAL A 134 21.71 1.22 0.18
N ILE A 135 21.91 0.11 -0.54
CA ILE A 135 21.99 -1.23 0.06
C ILE A 135 23.37 -1.45 0.68
N LYS A 136 23.42 -1.66 2.00
CA LYS A 136 24.65 -1.97 2.75
C LYS A 136 24.40 -3.05 3.81
N PRO A 137 25.43 -3.82 4.21
CA PRO A 137 25.32 -4.70 5.36
C PRO A 137 25.01 -3.89 6.62
N TYR A 138 23.93 -4.23 7.32
CA TYR A 138 23.52 -3.56 8.56
C TYR A 138 23.03 -4.57 9.60
N SER A 139 23.31 -4.29 10.87
CA SER A 139 22.87 -5.10 12.01
C SER A 139 21.39 -4.86 12.29
N VAL A 140 20.57 -5.91 12.17
CA VAL A 140 19.15 -5.82 12.51
C VAL A 140 18.98 -5.50 14.00
N LYS A 141 19.84 -6.04 14.87
CA LYS A 141 19.79 -5.77 16.30
C LYS A 141 20.02 -4.29 16.59
N GLU A 142 21.07 -3.69 16.03
CA GLU A 142 21.36 -2.26 16.20
C GLU A 142 20.22 -1.38 15.68
N MET A 143 19.61 -1.74 14.54
CA MET A 143 18.45 -1.02 14.00
C MET A 143 17.28 -1.05 14.99
N MET A 144 16.93 -2.24 15.46
CA MET A 144 15.80 -2.46 16.35
C MET A 144 16.02 -1.86 17.74
N ASP A 145 17.23 -1.92 18.29
CA ASP A 145 17.58 -1.25 19.55
C ASP A 145 17.36 0.27 19.44
N LYS A 146 17.81 0.90 18.35
CA LYS A 146 17.57 2.34 18.11
C LYS A 146 16.07 2.65 18.01
N ILE A 147 15.32 1.85 17.25
CA ILE A 147 13.86 2.00 17.13
C ILE A 147 13.20 1.84 18.51
N TYR A 148 13.60 0.82 19.26
CA TYR A 148 13.05 0.51 20.58
C TYR A 148 13.22 1.69 21.53
N GLN A 149 14.43 2.25 21.63
CA GLN A 149 14.71 3.41 22.47
C GLN A 149 13.90 4.65 22.06
N THR A 150 13.74 4.91 20.76
CA THR A 150 12.91 6.02 20.26
C THR A 150 11.45 5.85 20.66
N PHE A 151 10.90 4.64 20.56
CA PHE A 151 9.49 4.41 20.86
C PHE A 151 9.19 4.24 22.36
N LEU A 152 10.18 3.88 23.17
CA LEU A 152 10.01 3.72 24.62
C LEU A 152 9.56 5.03 25.31
N VAL A 153 9.97 6.18 24.79
CA VAL A 153 9.54 7.51 25.27
C VAL A 153 8.25 8.02 24.63
N GLN A 154 7.89 7.50 23.44
CA GLN A 154 6.71 7.96 22.69
C GLN A 154 5.44 7.14 22.99
N ILE A 155 5.60 5.86 23.35
CA ILE A 155 4.47 4.97 23.60
C ILE A 155 3.85 5.31 24.97
N PRO A 156 2.51 5.46 25.05
CA PRO A 156 1.84 5.73 26.31
C PRO A 156 2.15 4.67 27.39
N ARG A 157 2.30 5.10 28.65
CA ARG A 157 2.65 4.19 29.77
C ARG A 157 1.68 3.02 29.99
N HIS A 158 0.45 3.11 29.49
CA HIS A 158 -0.55 2.05 29.59
C HIS A 158 -0.40 0.96 28.51
N LEU A 159 0.53 1.13 27.58
CA LEU A 159 0.84 0.21 26.50
C LEU A 159 2.18 -0.46 26.80
N GLU A 160 2.20 -1.79 26.77
CA GLU A 160 3.42 -2.54 26.96
C GLU A 160 4.13 -2.76 25.62
N PHE A 161 5.33 -2.18 25.49
CA PHE A 161 6.16 -2.35 24.31
C PHE A 161 7.35 -3.27 24.62
N ARG A 162 7.27 -4.52 24.14
CA ARG A 162 8.30 -5.54 24.33
C ARG A 162 9.07 -5.77 23.04
N TYR A 163 10.38 -5.83 23.17
CA TYR A 163 11.31 -6.26 22.13
C TYR A 163 12.33 -7.20 22.78
N ALA A 164 12.55 -8.36 22.19
CA ALA A 164 13.59 -9.31 22.60
C ALA A 164 14.27 -9.84 21.35
N SER A 165 15.60 -9.84 21.35
CA SER A 165 16.40 -10.36 20.25
C SER A 165 17.63 -11.07 20.82
N ASP A 166 17.65 -12.38 20.64
CA ASP A 166 18.74 -13.25 21.11
C ASP A 166 19.89 -13.34 20.11
N TYR A 167 19.68 -12.92 18.86
CA TYR A 167 20.63 -13.06 17.76
C TYR A 167 20.74 -11.76 16.97
N ASP A 168 21.98 -11.36 16.69
CA ASP A 168 22.24 -10.31 15.72
C ASP A 168 22.38 -10.90 14.33
N VAL A 169 21.56 -10.42 13.41
CA VAL A 169 21.54 -10.85 12.00
C VAL A 169 21.98 -9.67 11.15
N MET A 170 22.99 -9.90 10.32
CA MET A 170 23.43 -8.94 9.32
C MET A 170 22.62 -9.11 8.05
N VAL A 171 22.04 -8.03 7.55
CA VAL A 171 21.24 -8.01 6.31
C VAL A 171 21.74 -6.92 5.37
N ASN A 172 21.69 -7.18 4.06
CA ASN A 172 21.98 -6.17 3.04
C ASN A 172 20.69 -5.40 2.73
N VAL A 173 20.56 -4.20 3.29
CA VAL A 173 19.33 -3.40 3.21
C VAL A 173 19.64 -1.92 3.09
N ASP A 174 18.64 -1.13 2.69
CA ASP A 174 18.63 0.31 2.92
C ASP A 174 18.08 0.56 4.33
N GLU A 175 18.95 1.00 5.23
CA GLU A 175 18.63 1.18 6.66
C GLU A 175 17.51 2.22 6.87
N GLY A 176 17.52 3.32 6.12
CA GLY A 176 16.51 4.38 6.24
C GLY A 176 15.13 3.88 5.82
N ARG A 177 15.06 3.15 4.70
CA ARG A 177 13.79 2.59 4.19
C ARG A 177 13.24 1.49 5.08
N LEU A 178 14.09 0.58 5.56
CA LEU A 178 13.64 -0.47 6.46
C LEU A 178 13.16 0.10 7.81
N ARG A 179 13.88 1.09 8.35
CA ARG A 179 13.45 1.84 9.54
C ARG A 179 12.10 2.51 9.33
N GLN A 180 11.87 3.15 8.18
CA GLN A 180 10.59 3.78 7.83
C GLN A 180 9.43 2.76 7.84
N VAL A 181 9.62 1.60 7.23
CA VAL A 181 8.63 0.51 7.22
C VAL A 181 8.29 0.06 8.65
N ILE A 182 9.29 -0.24 9.47
CA ILE A 182 9.08 -0.71 10.86
C ILE A 182 8.38 0.38 11.70
N THR A 183 8.81 1.64 11.58
CA THR A 183 8.22 2.79 12.26
C THR A 183 6.75 2.96 11.88
N ASN A 184 6.41 2.80 10.60
CA ASN A 184 5.03 2.85 10.13
C ASN A 184 4.17 1.71 10.73
N PHE A 185 4.70 0.50 10.84
CA PHE A 185 3.99 -0.59 11.50
C PHE A 185 3.76 -0.34 13.00
N ILE A 186 4.78 0.12 13.73
CA ILE A 186 4.67 0.41 15.16
C ILE A 186 3.65 1.53 15.41
N THR A 187 3.75 2.63 14.66
CA THR A 187 2.80 3.75 14.79
C THR A 187 1.36 3.32 14.48
N ASN A 188 1.15 2.46 13.47
CA ASN A 188 -0.15 1.88 13.19
C ASN A 188 -0.64 0.99 14.35
N ALA A 189 0.22 0.12 14.90
CA ALA A 189 -0.14 -0.75 16.02
C ALA A 189 -0.59 0.03 17.26
N VAL A 190 0.13 1.10 17.61
CA VAL A 190 -0.24 2.00 18.73
C VAL A 190 -1.61 2.64 18.48
N LYS A 191 -1.84 3.21 17.27
CA LYS A 191 -3.12 3.82 16.90
C LYS A 191 -4.29 2.83 17.02
N PHE A 192 -4.12 1.60 16.55
CA PHE A 192 -5.16 0.56 16.62
C PHE A 192 -5.48 0.15 18.05
N TYR A 193 -4.47 0.04 18.92
CA TYR A 193 -4.69 -0.32 20.31
C TYR A 193 -5.42 0.78 21.10
N SER A 194 -5.04 2.05 20.90
CA SER A 194 -5.72 3.20 21.53
C SER A 194 -7.18 3.33 21.08
N ARG A 195 -7.48 3.14 19.78
CA ARG A 195 -8.86 3.13 19.28
C ARG A 195 -9.71 2.00 19.86
N ARG A 196 -9.16 0.80 20.04
CA ARG A 196 -9.88 -0.32 20.66
C ARG A 196 -10.28 -0.04 22.11
N ARG A 197 -9.41 0.60 22.92
CA ARG A 197 -9.76 1.01 24.29
C ARG A 197 -10.82 2.11 24.36
N HIS A 198 -10.95 2.95 23.33
CA HIS A 198 -12.02 3.96 23.29
C HIS A 198 -13.37 3.35 22.86
N HIS A 199 -13.36 2.33 22.00
CA HIS A 199 -14.59 1.71 21.50
C HIS A 199 -15.20 0.68 22.47
N TYR A 200 -14.36 -0.03 23.20
CA TYR A 200 -14.76 -0.79 24.38
C TYR A 200 -14.42 0.06 25.58
N GLY A 201 -15.39 0.75 26.17
CA GLY A 201 -15.23 1.54 27.40
C GLY A 201 -14.78 0.67 28.58
N MET A 202 -13.55 0.17 28.55
CA MET A 202 -12.89 -0.44 29.69
C MET A 202 -12.41 0.70 30.56
N GLY A 203 -13.30 1.06 31.49
CA GLY A 203 -12.92 1.68 32.74
C GLY A 203 -11.70 0.98 33.31
N SER A 204 -10.75 1.80 33.71
CA SER A 204 -9.63 1.46 34.56
C SER A 204 -10.06 0.63 35.77
N GLU A 205 -9.38 -0.49 35.98
CA GLU A 205 -8.75 -0.76 37.27
C GLU A 205 -7.28 -0.34 37.16
#